data_AF-A0A150U135-F1
#
_entry.id   AF-A0A150U135-F1
#
_cell.length_a   1.000
_cell.length_b   1.000
_cell.length_c   1.000
_cell.angle_alpha   90.00
_cell.angle_beta   90.00
_cell.angle_gamma   90.00
#
_symmetry.space_group_name_H-M   'P 1'
#
loop_
_entity.id
_entity.type
_entity.pdbx_description
1 polymer ?
#
loop_
_entity_poly.entity_id
_entity_poly.type
_entity_poly.pdbx_seq_one_letter_code
_entity_poly.pdbx_strand_id
1 'polypeptide(L)'
;MWLMALAMITAAGCGSDPEEAESATCTGAGCACNGFDCECVAGADCKTDCGSEACALDCSMGSTCNGSSEEALVLQCVDTSECKGDGGDGSVLTCTQQSKCDLKADVRSTAICRDQAVCKFDMGSGSMIFCEGESSCELKCFADCTARCAETAQCTVSCGADGTPGVTCPDGSTVCGGAC
;
A
#
# COMPACT_ATOMS: atom_id res chain seq x y z
N MET A 1 2.43 -74.93 24.38
CA MET A 1 1.04 -74.44 24.29
C MET A 1 1.09 -72.94 24.54
N TRP A 2 0.90 -72.16 23.47
CA TRP A 2 0.69 -70.71 23.34
C TRP A 2 1.42 -69.70 24.26
N LEU A 3 2.45 -69.07 23.68
CA LEU A 3 2.91 -67.71 24.01
C LEU A 3 2.08 -66.71 23.19
N MET A 4 1.23 -65.92 23.85
CA MET A 4 0.58 -64.76 23.22
C MET A 4 1.55 -63.58 23.22
N ALA A 5 2.05 -63.23 22.02
CA ALA A 5 2.77 -61.99 21.78
C ALA A 5 1.76 -60.84 21.62
N LEU A 6 1.74 -59.93 22.60
CA LEU A 6 0.93 -58.72 22.58
C LEU A 6 1.72 -57.62 21.85
N ALA A 7 1.44 -57.44 20.56
CA ALA A 7 1.99 -56.36 19.77
C ALA A 7 1.19 -55.07 20.03
N MET A 8 1.76 -54.15 20.82
CA MET A 8 1.24 -52.79 20.94
C MET A 8 1.57 -52.02 19.66
N ILE A 9 0.56 -51.78 18.83
CA ILE A 9 0.63 -50.89 17.67
C ILE A 9 0.50 -49.46 18.20
N THR A 10 1.63 -48.76 18.34
CA THR A 10 1.66 -47.32 18.51
C THR A 10 1.21 -46.67 17.21
N ALA A 11 -0.05 -46.23 17.14
CA ALA A 11 -0.51 -45.34 16.09
C ALA A 11 0.18 -43.98 16.27
N ALA A 12 1.17 -43.71 15.43
CA ALA A 12 1.61 -42.34 15.17
C ALA A 12 0.45 -41.62 14.48
N GLY A 13 -0.39 -40.94 15.26
CA GLY A 13 -1.36 -40.01 14.72
C GLY A 13 -0.59 -38.87 14.05
N CYS A 14 -0.70 -38.75 12.73
CA CYS A 14 -0.47 -37.49 12.04
C CYS A 14 -1.49 -36.49 12.57
N GLY A 15 -1.16 -35.83 13.68
CA GLY A 15 -1.86 -34.63 14.12
C GLY A 15 -1.40 -33.50 13.21
N SER A 16 -2.15 -33.24 12.15
CA SER A 16 -2.10 -31.96 11.46
C SER A 16 -2.66 -30.94 12.43
N ASP A 17 -1.79 -30.32 13.24
CA ASP A 17 -2.15 -29.10 13.94
C ASP A 17 -2.70 -28.14 12.89
N PRO A 18 -3.90 -27.58 13.06
CA PRO A 18 -4.42 -26.60 12.13
C PRO A 18 -3.44 -25.43 12.15
N GLU A 19 -2.68 -25.28 11.07
CA GLU A 19 -1.92 -24.06 10.78
C GLU A 19 -2.92 -22.91 10.94
N GLU A 20 -2.78 -22.12 12.01
CA GLU A 20 -3.56 -20.92 12.18
C GLU A 20 -3.31 -20.08 10.94
N ALA A 21 -4.37 -19.83 10.16
CA ALA A 21 -4.25 -19.05 8.94
C ALA A 21 -3.64 -17.71 9.31
N GLU A 22 -2.46 -17.42 8.77
CA GLU A 22 -1.81 -16.14 8.97
C GLU A 22 -2.73 -15.04 8.46
N SER A 23 -2.85 -13.96 9.23
CA SER A 23 -3.73 -12.84 8.93
C SER A 23 -3.04 -11.53 9.29
N ALA A 24 -3.42 -10.45 8.62
CA ALA A 24 -2.92 -9.13 8.93
C ALA A 24 -3.24 -8.74 10.38
N THR A 25 -2.28 -8.07 11.03
CA THR A 25 -2.49 -7.51 12.36
C THR A 25 -3.20 -6.17 12.23
N CYS A 26 -4.53 -6.15 12.47
CA CYS A 26 -5.31 -4.92 12.64
C CYS A 26 -5.30 -4.49 14.09
N THR A 27 -4.93 -3.24 14.35
CA THR A 27 -5.06 -2.60 15.65
C THR A 27 -5.83 -1.30 15.53
N GLY A 28 -6.51 -0.91 16.60
CA GLY A 28 -7.37 0.27 16.61
C GLY A 28 -8.85 -0.07 16.72
N ALA A 29 -9.62 0.83 17.33
CA ALA A 29 -11.06 0.64 17.47
C ALA A 29 -11.73 0.85 16.11
N GLY A 30 -12.41 -0.17 15.59
CA GLY A 30 -13.04 -0.11 14.26
C GLY A 30 -12.16 -0.61 13.11
N CYS A 31 -11.03 -1.23 13.41
CA CYS A 31 -10.19 -1.96 12.46
C CYS A 31 -10.66 -3.41 12.42
N ALA A 32 -11.08 -3.91 11.25
CA ALA A 32 -11.45 -5.31 11.07
C ALA A 32 -10.73 -5.89 9.85
N CYS A 33 -10.02 -7.00 10.02
CA CYS A 33 -9.44 -7.74 8.90
C CYS A 33 -10.16 -9.07 8.70
N ASN A 34 -10.35 -9.44 7.44
CA ASN A 34 -10.72 -10.78 7.02
C ASN A 34 -9.52 -11.35 6.24
N GLY A 35 -8.62 -12.06 6.94
CA GLY A 35 -7.32 -12.43 6.38
C GLY A 35 -6.42 -11.21 6.23
N PHE A 36 -6.11 -10.83 5.00
CA PHE A 36 -5.28 -9.66 4.65
C PHE A 36 -6.09 -8.50 4.07
N ASP A 37 -7.41 -8.62 4.00
CA ASP A 37 -8.31 -7.55 3.58
C ASP A 37 -8.83 -6.83 4.83
N CYS A 38 -8.40 -5.60 5.05
CA CYS A 38 -8.71 -4.82 6.25
C CYS A 38 -9.58 -3.60 5.92
N GLU A 39 -10.62 -3.40 6.73
CA GLU A 39 -11.52 -2.27 6.63
C GLU A 39 -11.41 -1.41 7.89
N CYS A 40 -11.33 -0.09 7.68
CA CYS A 40 -11.37 0.88 8.75
C CYS A 40 -12.72 1.60 8.80
N VAL A 41 -13.44 1.43 9.89
CA VAL A 41 -14.74 2.08 10.13
C VAL A 41 -14.59 3.61 10.14
N ALA A 42 -15.64 4.33 9.75
CA ALA A 42 -15.71 5.78 9.77
C ALA A 42 -15.18 6.41 11.08
N GLY A 43 -14.25 7.36 10.96
CA GLY A 43 -13.67 8.09 12.09
C GLY A 43 -12.80 7.26 13.03
N ALA A 44 -12.51 6.00 12.70
CA ALA A 44 -11.60 5.15 13.45
C ALA A 44 -10.13 5.54 13.21
N ASP A 45 -9.26 5.11 14.13
CA ASP A 45 -7.81 5.10 13.95
C ASP A 45 -7.39 3.64 13.79
N CYS A 46 -7.06 3.25 12.56
CA CYS A 46 -6.71 1.89 12.20
C CYS A 46 -5.23 1.80 11.85
N LYS A 47 -4.59 0.75 12.36
CA LYS A 47 -3.24 0.39 11.98
C LYS A 47 -3.20 -1.08 11.58
N THR A 48 -2.82 -1.33 10.34
CA THR A 48 -2.70 -2.66 9.75
C THR A 48 -1.23 -2.94 9.44
N ASP A 49 -0.74 -4.08 9.91
CA ASP A 49 0.58 -4.60 9.57
C ASP A 49 0.46 -6.02 9.00
N CYS A 50 0.98 -6.21 7.80
CA CYS A 50 0.83 -7.43 7.02
C CYS A 50 2.13 -8.25 6.96
N GLY A 51 3.22 -7.72 7.52
CA GLY A 51 4.53 -8.38 7.51
C GLY A 51 4.97 -8.67 6.08
N SER A 52 5.34 -9.92 5.81
CA SER A 52 5.82 -10.41 4.51
C SER A 52 4.70 -10.82 3.55
N GLU A 53 3.45 -10.45 3.82
CA GLU A 53 2.31 -10.80 2.99
C GLU A 53 1.65 -9.55 2.40
N ALA A 54 1.13 -9.69 1.19
CA ALA A 54 0.36 -8.63 0.53
C ALA A 54 -0.98 -8.40 1.23
N CYS A 55 -1.46 -7.17 1.25
CA CYS A 55 -2.71 -6.86 1.92
C CYS A 55 -3.43 -5.63 1.37
N ALA A 56 -4.71 -5.52 1.74
CA ALA A 56 -5.55 -4.40 1.39
C ALA A 56 -6.01 -3.65 2.65
N LEU A 57 -6.07 -2.32 2.57
CA LEU A 57 -6.62 -1.46 3.60
C LEU A 57 -7.53 -0.39 2.98
N ASP A 58 -8.81 -0.44 3.32
CA ASP A 58 -9.82 0.52 2.89
C ASP A 58 -10.16 1.52 4.00
N CYS A 59 -10.04 2.81 3.67
CA CYS A 59 -10.16 3.93 4.59
C CYS A 59 -11.15 4.96 4.08
N SER A 60 -12.14 5.30 4.91
CA SER A 60 -13.25 6.17 4.50
C SER A 60 -13.74 7.07 5.64
N MET A 61 -14.57 8.06 5.28
CA MET A 61 -15.36 8.86 6.22
C MET A 61 -14.54 9.47 7.38
N GLY A 62 -13.35 10.01 7.08
CA GLY A 62 -12.51 10.69 8.06
C GLY A 62 -11.75 9.78 9.02
N SER A 63 -11.57 8.50 8.67
CA SER A 63 -10.67 7.61 9.41
C SER A 63 -9.20 8.05 9.29
N THR A 64 -8.41 7.72 10.30
CA THR A 64 -6.95 7.74 10.24
C THR A 64 -6.47 6.32 10.01
N CYS A 65 -5.67 6.09 8.98
CA CYS A 65 -5.22 4.78 8.59
C CYS A 65 -3.71 4.71 8.46
N ASN A 66 -3.12 3.63 8.96
CA ASN A 66 -1.71 3.34 8.85
C ASN A 66 -1.53 1.91 8.35
N GLY A 67 -1.15 1.71 7.08
CA GLY A 67 -0.88 0.39 6.50
C GLY A 67 0.62 0.12 6.34
N SER A 68 1.08 -1.08 6.66
CA SER A 68 2.44 -1.53 6.32
C SER A 68 2.47 -2.95 5.76
N SER A 69 3.25 -3.17 4.71
CA SER A 69 3.57 -4.49 4.16
C SER A 69 4.96 -4.46 3.51
N GLU A 70 5.74 -5.53 3.67
CA GLU A 70 6.98 -5.76 2.92
C GLU A 70 6.70 -6.19 1.47
N GLU A 71 5.50 -6.69 1.20
CA GLU A 71 4.98 -7.03 -0.12
C GLU A 71 4.00 -5.93 -0.60
N ALA A 72 3.23 -6.22 -1.66
CA ALA A 72 2.28 -5.26 -2.20
C ALA A 72 1.21 -4.84 -1.19
N LEU A 73 1.11 -3.53 -0.93
CA LEU A 73 0.02 -2.91 -0.19
C LEU A 73 -0.98 -2.28 -1.17
N VAL A 74 -2.25 -2.66 -1.06
CA VAL A 74 -3.37 -1.97 -1.69
C VAL A 74 -4.01 -1.05 -0.66
N LEU A 75 -3.80 0.27 -0.77
CA LEU A 75 -4.33 1.24 0.18
C LEU A 75 -5.26 2.20 -0.52
N GLN A 76 -6.53 2.23 -0.10
CA GLN A 76 -7.53 3.14 -0.65
C GLN A 76 -8.01 4.13 0.40
N CYS A 77 -7.89 5.41 0.07
CA CYS A 77 -8.22 6.54 0.91
C CYS A 77 -9.27 7.41 0.23
N VAL A 78 -10.43 7.54 0.87
CA VAL A 78 -11.58 8.27 0.33
C VAL A 78 -12.14 9.28 1.33
N ASP A 79 -13.04 10.14 0.84
CA ASP A 79 -13.68 11.21 1.60
C ASP A 79 -12.65 12.18 2.21
N THR A 80 -12.59 12.26 3.54
CA THR A 80 -11.68 13.13 4.30
C THR A 80 -10.69 12.31 5.15
N SER A 81 -10.41 11.05 4.77
CA SER A 81 -9.50 10.18 5.53
C SER A 81 -8.06 10.69 5.51
N GLU A 82 -7.31 10.37 6.57
CA GLU A 82 -5.87 10.62 6.67
C GLU A 82 -5.14 9.28 6.62
N CYS A 83 -4.35 9.07 5.57
CA CYS A 83 -3.68 7.81 5.31
C CYS A 83 -2.17 7.95 5.33
N LYS A 84 -1.54 7.03 6.03
CA LYS A 84 -0.11 6.76 5.98
C LYS A 84 0.12 5.32 5.56
N GLY A 85 1.14 5.09 4.74
CA GLY A 85 1.40 3.76 4.22
C GLY A 85 2.85 3.55 3.86
N ASP A 86 3.37 2.36 4.13
CA ASP A 86 4.63 1.88 3.57
C ASP A 86 4.35 0.51 2.93
N GLY A 87 4.32 0.49 1.60
CA GLY A 87 4.10 -0.72 0.81
C GLY A 87 5.37 -1.19 0.12
N GLY A 88 5.51 -2.50 -0.04
CA GLY A 88 6.57 -3.09 -0.83
C GLY A 88 6.36 -2.94 -2.33
N ASP A 89 7.01 -3.85 -3.07
CA ASP A 89 6.98 -3.88 -4.53
C ASP A 89 5.56 -4.07 -5.09
N GLY A 90 5.22 -3.31 -6.13
CA GLY A 90 3.95 -3.46 -6.83
C GLY A 90 2.74 -2.98 -6.04
N SER A 91 2.94 -2.17 -5.00
CA SER A 91 1.85 -1.57 -4.23
C SER A 91 0.95 -0.68 -5.08
N VAL A 92 -0.33 -0.60 -4.71
CA VAL A 92 -1.33 0.26 -5.35
C VAL A 92 -1.93 1.20 -4.33
N LEU A 93 -1.63 2.49 -4.47
CA LEU A 93 -1.93 3.52 -3.50
C LEU A 93 -2.91 4.52 -4.10
N THR A 94 -4.12 4.62 -3.58
CA THR A 94 -5.19 5.43 -4.16
C THR A 94 -5.73 6.44 -3.16
N CYS A 95 -5.67 7.72 -3.53
CA CYS A 95 -6.16 8.85 -2.74
C CYS A 95 -7.13 9.67 -3.59
N THR A 96 -8.34 9.84 -3.08
CA THR A 96 -9.45 10.48 -3.82
C THR A 96 -10.18 11.48 -2.94
N GLN A 97 -11.09 12.23 -3.55
CA GLN A 97 -11.91 13.24 -2.87
C GLN A 97 -11.08 14.27 -2.10
N GLN A 98 -11.22 14.40 -0.78
CA GLN A 98 -10.49 15.36 0.07
C GLN A 98 -9.53 14.64 1.05
N SER A 99 -9.11 13.42 0.71
CA SER A 99 -8.21 12.63 1.54
C SER A 99 -6.82 13.25 1.61
N LYS A 100 -6.12 12.99 2.72
CA LYS A 100 -4.71 13.37 2.91
C LYS A 100 -3.88 12.11 2.98
N CYS A 101 -2.87 12.03 2.13
CA CYS A 101 -2.06 10.84 1.98
C CYS A 101 -0.58 11.16 2.14
N ASP A 102 0.11 10.34 2.93
CA ASP A 102 1.57 10.34 3.09
C ASP A 102 2.05 8.89 2.94
N LEU A 103 2.26 8.49 1.68
CA LEU A 103 2.43 7.09 1.31
C LEU A 103 3.79 6.86 0.64
N LYS A 104 4.44 5.79 1.05
CA LYS A 104 5.66 5.26 0.46
C LYS A 104 5.38 3.93 -0.20
N ALA A 105 5.98 3.70 -1.36
CA ALA A 105 6.04 2.38 -1.95
C ALA A 105 7.38 2.11 -2.61
N ASP A 106 7.79 0.84 -2.63
CA ASP A 106 9.02 0.40 -3.28
C ASP A 106 8.84 0.33 -4.81
N VAL A 107 9.46 -0.63 -5.51
CA VAL A 107 9.57 -0.55 -6.96
C VAL A 107 8.29 -0.97 -7.69
N ARG A 108 8.10 -0.44 -8.91
CA ARG A 108 7.01 -0.82 -9.83
C ARG A 108 5.61 -0.63 -9.21
N SER A 109 5.48 0.32 -8.31
CA SER A 109 4.24 0.62 -7.61
C SER A 109 3.42 1.65 -8.39
N THR A 110 2.11 1.69 -8.13
CA THR A 110 1.20 2.66 -8.75
C THR A 110 0.59 3.55 -7.69
N ALA A 111 0.67 4.86 -7.88
CA ALA A 111 0.03 5.83 -7.01
C ALA A 111 -0.94 6.72 -7.79
N ILE A 112 -2.16 6.86 -7.30
CA ILE A 112 -3.23 7.66 -7.90
C ILE A 112 -3.69 8.70 -6.88
N CYS A 113 -3.57 9.97 -7.24
CA CYS A 113 -4.09 11.10 -6.49
C CYS A 113 -5.08 11.85 -7.38
N ARG A 114 -6.33 12.00 -6.95
CA ARG A 114 -7.34 12.69 -7.77
C ARG A 114 -8.34 13.50 -6.95
N ASP A 115 -9.23 14.17 -7.67
CA ASP A 115 -10.23 15.09 -7.13
C ASP A 115 -9.59 16.27 -6.41
N GLN A 116 -9.72 16.40 -5.08
CA GLN A 116 -9.15 17.47 -4.26
C GLN A 116 -8.18 16.90 -3.20
N ALA A 117 -7.66 15.68 -3.43
CA ALA A 117 -6.81 15.00 -2.47
C ALA A 117 -5.45 15.69 -2.34
N VAL A 118 -4.86 15.61 -1.15
CA VAL A 118 -3.52 16.12 -0.86
C VAL A 118 -2.59 14.93 -0.66
N CYS A 119 -1.71 14.69 -1.63
CA CYS A 119 -0.89 13.49 -1.68
C CYS A 119 0.59 13.83 -1.57
N LYS A 120 1.26 13.15 -0.66
CA LYS A 120 2.72 13.04 -0.58
C LYS A 120 3.07 11.61 -0.91
N PHE A 121 3.78 11.40 -2.02
CA PHE A 121 4.20 10.07 -2.46
C PHE A 121 5.72 9.98 -2.50
N ASP A 122 6.25 8.88 -1.95
CA ASP A 122 7.66 8.49 -2.02
C ASP A 122 7.74 7.13 -2.75
N MET A 123 8.11 7.16 -4.02
CA MET A 123 7.93 6.02 -4.93
C MET A 123 9.25 5.52 -5.50
N GLY A 124 9.48 4.22 -5.38
CA GLY A 124 10.65 3.54 -5.91
C GLY A 124 10.73 3.51 -7.45
N SER A 125 11.83 2.92 -7.94
CA SER A 125 12.12 2.70 -9.36
C SER A 125 10.94 2.12 -10.14
N GLY A 126 10.73 2.56 -11.37
CA GLY A 126 9.73 2.01 -12.30
C GLY A 126 8.28 2.23 -11.88
N SER A 127 8.05 3.03 -10.83
CA SER A 127 6.71 3.36 -10.36
C SER A 127 6.00 4.35 -11.27
N MET A 128 4.67 4.30 -11.25
CA MET A 128 3.81 5.22 -11.99
C MET A 128 2.96 6.05 -11.03
N ILE A 129 2.96 7.36 -11.22
CA ILE A 129 2.18 8.29 -10.41
C ILE A 129 1.22 9.06 -11.31
N PHE A 130 -0.05 9.11 -10.93
CA PHE A 130 -1.11 9.84 -11.62
C PHE A 130 -1.70 10.88 -10.69
N CYS A 131 -1.55 12.15 -11.03
CA CYS A 131 -2.16 13.29 -10.35
C CYS A 131 -3.23 13.88 -11.25
N GLU A 132 -4.49 13.71 -10.88
CA GLU A 132 -5.66 14.06 -11.68
C GLU A 132 -6.54 15.08 -10.94
N GLY A 133 -7.49 15.69 -11.63
CA GLY A 133 -8.42 16.64 -11.03
C GLY A 133 -7.71 17.88 -10.47
N GLU A 134 -8.22 18.43 -9.37
CA GLU A 134 -7.68 19.57 -8.63
C GLU A 134 -6.76 19.12 -7.48
N SER A 135 -6.13 17.96 -7.59
CA SER A 135 -5.29 17.39 -6.53
C SER A 135 -4.00 18.17 -6.31
N SER A 136 -3.44 18.05 -5.10
CA SER A 136 -2.14 18.60 -4.73
C SER A 136 -1.16 17.47 -4.48
N CYS A 137 -0.14 17.35 -5.32
CA CYS A 137 0.83 16.28 -5.35
C CYS A 137 2.25 16.77 -5.02
N GLU A 138 2.81 16.28 -3.91
CA GLU A 138 4.24 16.34 -3.59
C GLU A 138 4.86 14.97 -3.86
N LEU A 139 5.65 14.85 -4.92
CA LEU A 139 6.15 13.57 -5.42
C LEU A 139 7.66 13.47 -5.24
N LYS A 140 8.12 12.43 -4.56
CA LYS A 140 9.49 11.93 -4.62
C LYS A 140 9.51 10.67 -5.47
N CYS A 141 10.29 10.72 -6.54
CA CYS A 141 10.24 9.73 -7.59
C CYS A 141 11.68 9.27 -7.85
N PHE A 142 11.97 8.01 -7.56
CA PHE A 142 13.33 7.48 -7.61
C PHE A 142 13.61 6.76 -8.93
N ALA A 143 14.85 6.90 -9.43
CA ALA A 143 15.32 6.27 -10.67
C ALA A 143 14.33 6.54 -11.83
N ASP A 144 13.89 5.50 -12.56
CA ASP A 144 13.02 5.53 -13.74
C ASP A 144 11.51 5.66 -13.43
N CYS A 145 11.14 6.15 -12.25
CA CYS A 145 9.76 6.46 -11.93
C CYS A 145 9.19 7.55 -12.87
N THR A 146 7.90 7.44 -13.18
CA THR A 146 7.17 8.33 -14.10
C THR A 146 5.97 8.96 -13.39
N ALA A 147 5.84 10.27 -13.48
CA ALA A 147 4.69 11.03 -12.98
C ALA A 147 3.89 11.66 -14.12
N ARG A 148 2.56 11.58 -14.05
CA ARG A 148 1.64 12.26 -14.96
C ARG A 148 0.75 13.19 -14.17
N CYS A 149 0.75 14.45 -14.57
CA CYS A 149 -0.04 15.49 -13.91
C CYS A 149 -1.03 16.07 -14.90
N ALA A 150 -2.31 16.01 -14.55
CA ALA A 150 -3.35 16.72 -15.26
C ALA A 150 -3.11 18.24 -15.17
N GLU A 151 -3.61 18.99 -16.16
CA GLU A 151 -3.43 20.44 -16.23
C GLU A 151 -3.99 21.18 -15.00
N THR A 152 -5.00 20.61 -14.36
CA THR A 152 -5.67 21.16 -13.17
C THR A 152 -5.01 20.77 -11.84
N ALA A 153 -4.08 19.81 -11.86
CA ALA A 153 -3.42 19.33 -10.65
C ALA A 153 -2.19 20.20 -10.31
N GLN A 154 -1.94 20.39 -9.02
CA GLN A 154 -0.73 21.06 -8.53
C GLN A 154 0.34 20.00 -8.28
N CYS A 155 1.36 19.93 -9.12
CA CYS A 155 2.43 18.94 -8.99
C CYS A 155 3.78 19.54 -8.68
N THR A 156 4.44 19.00 -7.65
CA THR A 156 5.86 19.20 -7.38
C THR A 156 6.57 17.86 -7.46
N VAL A 157 7.45 17.68 -8.45
CA VAL A 157 8.19 16.43 -8.67
C VAL A 157 9.65 16.63 -8.29
N SER A 158 10.15 15.77 -7.39
CA SER A 158 11.56 15.69 -7.00
C SER A 158 12.13 14.33 -7.40
N CYS A 159 13.15 14.32 -8.25
CA CYS A 159 13.77 13.09 -8.74
C CYS A 159 15.00 12.68 -7.93
N GLY A 160 14.98 11.45 -7.43
CA GLY A 160 16.04 10.85 -6.63
C GLY A 160 16.25 11.51 -5.26
N ALA A 161 17.26 11.03 -4.52
CA ALA A 161 17.54 11.48 -3.15
C ALA A 161 17.93 12.96 -3.07
N ASP A 162 18.58 13.49 -4.12
CA ASP A 162 19.08 14.86 -4.17
C ASP A 162 18.01 15.87 -4.66
N GLY A 163 16.80 15.39 -5.01
CA GLY A 163 15.70 16.25 -5.47
C GLY A 163 16.00 16.95 -6.79
N THR A 164 16.60 16.23 -7.74
CA THR A 164 16.88 16.78 -9.07
C THR A 164 15.57 17.01 -9.84
N PRO A 165 15.50 18.01 -10.74
CA PRO A 165 14.33 18.17 -11.60
C PRO A 165 14.18 16.98 -12.55
N GLY A 166 12.94 16.54 -12.77
CA GLY A 166 12.63 15.51 -13.77
C GLY A 166 12.66 16.05 -15.21
N VAL A 167 12.63 15.14 -16.17
CA VAL A 167 12.54 15.47 -17.60
C VAL A 167 11.07 15.42 -18.02
N THR A 168 10.54 16.53 -18.54
CA THR A 168 9.19 16.56 -19.10
C THR A 168 9.20 16.01 -20.53
N CYS A 169 8.36 15.01 -20.77
CA CYS A 169 8.21 14.33 -22.04
C CYS A 169 7.14 14.94 -22.94
N PRO A 170 7.16 14.67 -24.26
CA PRO A 170 6.17 15.19 -25.20
C PRO A 170 4.72 14.77 -24.91
N ASP A 171 4.52 13.67 -24.18
CA ASP A 171 3.21 13.21 -23.72
C ASP A 171 2.73 13.90 -22.43
N GLY A 172 3.49 14.87 -21.92
CA GLY A 172 3.20 15.62 -20.70
C GLY A 172 3.62 14.90 -19.40
N SER A 173 4.15 13.68 -19.48
CA SER A 173 4.71 13.00 -18.31
C SER A 173 6.04 13.62 -17.88
N THR A 174 6.39 13.42 -16.62
CA THR A 174 7.72 13.73 -16.07
C THR A 174 8.39 12.41 -15.69
N VAL A 175 9.57 12.17 -16.26
CA VAL A 175 10.36 10.96 -16.00
C VAL A 175 11.59 11.35 -15.18
N CYS A 176 11.89 10.56 -14.16
CA CYS A 176 13.11 10.67 -13.38
C CYS A 176 14.19 9.73 -13.95
N GLY A 177 15.48 10.07 -13.78
CA GLY A 177 16.60 9.15 -14.03
C GLY A 177 16.82 8.67 -15.47
N GLY A 178 16.04 9.15 -16.44
CA GLY A 178 16.04 8.66 -17.82
C GLY A 178 15.67 9.71 -18.86
N ALA A 179 15.70 9.28 -20.12
CA ALA A 179 15.16 10.04 -21.23
C ALA A 179 13.71 9.61 -21.50
N CYS A 180 12.96 10.52 -22.11
CA CYS A 180 11.78 10.19 -22.89
C CYS A 180 12.20 9.42 -24.17
#